data_AF-A0A955PRK3-F1
#
_entry.id   AF-A0A955PRK3-F1
#
_cell.length_a   1.000
_cell.length_b   1.000
_cell.length_c   1.000
_cell.angle_alpha   90.00
_cell.angle_beta   90.00
_cell.angle_gamma   90.00
#
_symmetry.space_group_name_H-M   'P 1'
#
loop_
_entity.id
_entity.type
_entity.pdbx_description
1 polymer ?
#
loop_
_entity_poly.entity_id
_entity_poly.type
_entity_poly.pdbx_seq_one_letter_code
_entity_poly.pdbx_strand_id
1 'polypeptide(L)'
;MHPKFQHLPRQIRERRKERKIRQSQLAELAGVTQSAISMLENGQSDAVSDAKLVKILEVLELKPESDRPRPVFGFCPSAQCPYLRMRFHGGRLLPVPLVLPADLDSAAECACGTLLEVYCPSGCQGFPVGLNSIICPRCDGEWLGLREVREQPDFAFMIPAYERLKEQPFDPEELLEKFEAMDQL
;
A
#
# COMPACT_ATOMS: atom_id res chain seq x y z
N MET A 1 13.29 3.30 16.15
CA MET A 1 13.26 2.39 14.98
C MET A 1 13.13 3.21 13.71
N HIS A 2 14.24 3.42 13.00
CA HIS A 2 14.20 4.00 11.66
C HIS A 2 13.30 3.13 10.76
N PRO A 3 12.41 3.72 9.95
CA PRO A 3 11.45 2.98 9.11
C PRO A 3 12.11 2.00 8.10
N LYS A 4 13.41 2.15 7.85
CA LYS A 4 14.19 1.38 6.88
C LYS A 4 14.39 -0.12 7.22
N PHE A 5 14.04 -0.60 8.43
CA PHE A 5 14.36 -1.99 8.85
C PHE A 5 13.23 -2.69 9.62
N GLN A 6 11.96 -2.41 9.34
CA GLN A 6 10.83 -2.88 10.14
C GLN A 6 10.77 -4.42 10.32
N HIS A 7 11.32 -5.19 9.38
CA HIS A 7 11.32 -6.66 9.40
C HIS A 7 12.68 -7.30 9.76
N LEU A 8 13.76 -6.51 9.79
CA LEU A 8 15.12 -7.02 10.01
C LEU A 8 15.30 -7.80 11.33
N PRO A 9 14.74 -7.36 12.48
CA PRO A 9 14.77 -8.12 13.73
C PRO A 9 14.25 -9.56 13.60
N ARG A 10 13.14 -9.72 12.87
CA ARG A 10 12.50 -11.03 12.66
C ARG A 10 13.37 -11.90 11.76
N GLN A 11 13.88 -11.36 10.66
CA GLN A 11 14.75 -12.08 9.73
C GLN A 11 16.03 -12.59 10.41
N ILE A 12 16.67 -11.75 11.23
CA ILE A 12 17.85 -12.12 12.03
C ILE A 12 17.52 -13.31 12.94
N ARG A 13 16.39 -13.24 13.66
CA ARG A 13 15.96 -14.30 14.57
C ARG A 13 15.67 -15.61 13.84
N GLU A 14 14.98 -15.55 12.71
CA GLU A 14 14.63 -16.69 11.88
C GLU A 14 15.89 -17.36 11.33
N ARG A 15 16.77 -16.59 10.68
CA ARG A 15 18.03 -17.10 10.13
C ARG A 15 18.95 -17.70 11.21
N ARG A 16 19.01 -17.07 12.39
CA ARG A 16 19.76 -17.62 13.52
C ARG A 16 19.24 -19.00 13.93
N LYS A 17 17.91 -19.16 13.99
CA LYS A 17 17.26 -20.44 14.32
C LYS A 17 17.47 -21.48 13.22
N GLU A 18 17.41 -21.10 11.96
CA GLU A 18 17.71 -21.97 10.81
C GLU A 18 19.14 -22.53 10.88
N ARG A 19 20.10 -21.68 11.25
CA ARG A 19 21.50 -22.08 11.46
C ARG A 19 21.76 -22.77 12.80
N LYS A 20 20.73 -22.94 13.63
CA LYS A 20 20.77 -23.63 14.95
C LYS A 20 21.81 -23.05 15.92
N ILE A 21 22.14 -21.77 15.81
CA ILE A 21 23.07 -21.10 16.73
C ILE A 21 22.32 -20.35 17.83
N ARG A 22 22.89 -20.31 19.03
CA ARG A 22 22.36 -19.54 20.18
C ARG A 22 22.66 -18.05 19.99
N GLN A 23 21.92 -17.20 20.69
CA GLN A 23 22.18 -15.75 20.67
C GLN A 23 23.59 -15.42 21.16
N SER A 24 24.10 -16.13 22.17
CA SER A 24 25.48 -15.97 22.67
C SER A 24 26.53 -16.32 21.62
N GLN A 25 26.30 -17.37 20.84
CA GLN A 25 27.20 -17.79 19.76
C GLN A 25 27.21 -16.77 18.62
N LEU A 26 26.02 -16.27 18.23
CA LEU A 26 25.94 -15.19 17.24
C LEU A 26 26.66 -13.92 17.73
N ALA A 27 26.50 -13.59 19.00
CA ALA A 27 27.14 -12.42 19.61
C ALA A 27 28.67 -12.53 19.57
N GLU A 28 29.21 -13.70 19.90
CA GLU A 28 30.65 -14.00 19.82
C GLU A 28 31.17 -13.88 18.39
N LEU A 29 30.49 -14.50 17.42
CA LEU A 29 30.87 -14.44 16.01
C LEU A 29 30.85 -13.01 15.43
N ALA A 30 29.90 -12.18 15.87
CA ALA A 30 29.75 -10.80 15.40
C ALA A 30 30.53 -9.77 16.22
N GLY A 31 31.19 -10.17 17.32
CA GLY A 31 31.91 -9.27 18.22
C GLY A 31 30.99 -8.29 18.97
N VAL A 32 29.82 -8.76 19.40
CA VAL A 32 28.83 -7.99 20.17
C VAL A 32 28.43 -8.72 21.46
N THR A 33 27.62 -8.08 22.31
CA THR A 33 27.09 -8.75 23.52
C THR A 33 25.84 -9.56 23.20
N GLN A 34 25.57 -10.62 23.96
CA GLN A 34 24.32 -11.38 23.83
C GLN A 34 23.08 -10.51 24.10
N SER A 35 23.20 -9.55 25.03
CA SER A 35 22.13 -8.59 25.32
C SER A 35 21.78 -7.73 24.10
N ALA A 36 22.79 -7.30 23.34
CA ALA A 36 22.61 -6.55 22.10
C ALA A 36 21.87 -7.37 21.04
N ILE A 37 22.19 -8.66 20.88
CA ILE A 37 21.43 -9.57 19.99
C ILE A 37 19.98 -9.72 20.45
N SER A 38 19.75 -9.88 21.75
CA SER A 38 18.39 -10.00 22.31
C SER A 38 17.55 -8.75 22.04
N MET A 39 18.11 -7.56 22.31
CA MET A 39 17.44 -6.28 22.04
C MET A 39 17.16 -6.10 20.55
N LEU A 40 18.13 -6.42 19.69
CA LEU A 40 17.99 -6.36 18.24
C LEU A 40 16.87 -7.27 17.73
N GLU A 41 16.83 -8.54 18.15
CA GLU A 41 15.77 -9.51 17.76
C GLU A 41 14.38 -9.10 18.25
N ASN A 42 14.30 -8.26 19.29
CA ASN A 42 13.05 -7.72 19.84
C ASN A 42 12.66 -6.35 19.26
N GLY A 43 13.37 -5.86 18.23
CA GLY A 43 13.01 -4.62 17.53
C GLY A 43 13.69 -3.35 18.04
N GLN A 44 14.58 -3.45 19.02
CA GLN A 44 15.39 -2.33 19.49
C GLN A 44 16.67 -2.23 18.65
N SER A 45 16.50 -1.81 17.39
CA SER A 45 17.61 -1.63 16.42
C SER A 45 18.70 -0.68 16.90
N ASP A 46 18.32 0.31 17.72
CA ASP A 46 19.20 1.38 18.18
C ASP A 46 20.22 0.89 19.22
N ALA A 47 20.10 -0.38 19.68
CA ALA A 47 21.02 -1.03 20.59
C ALA A 47 22.35 -1.46 19.93
N VAL A 48 22.42 -1.45 18.59
CA VAL A 48 23.58 -1.90 17.82
C VAL A 48 23.95 -0.83 16.80
N SER A 49 25.22 -0.47 16.71
CA SER A 49 25.69 0.46 15.67
C SER A 49 25.62 -0.19 14.28
N ASP A 50 25.47 0.62 13.23
CA ASP A 50 25.42 0.13 11.84
C ASP A 50 26.60 -0.78 11.48
N ALA A 51 27.82 -0.41 11.91
CA ALA A 51 29.02 -1.22 11.68
C ALA A 51 28.95 -2.61 12.32
N LYS A 52 28.31 -2.74 13.48
CA LYS A 52 28.08 -4.03 14.16
C LYS A 52 26.92 -4.80 13.53
N LEU A 53 25.89 -4.10 13.08
CA LEU A 53 24.77 -4.69 12.36
C LEU A 53 25.25 -5.36 11.07
N VAL A 54 26.13 -4.72 10.30
CA VAL A 54 26.75 -5.30 9.10
C VAL A 54 27.43 -6.64 9.43
N LYS A 55 28.23 -6.71 10.50
CA LYS A 55 28.88 -7.96 10.93
C LYS A 55 27.88 -9.06 11.30
N ILE A 56 26.80 -8.72 11.98
CA ILE A 56 25.73 -9.68 12.33
C ILE A 56 25.12 -10.25 11.05
N LEU A 57 24.85 -9.39 10.05
CA LEU A 57 24.29 -9.79 8.77
C LEU A 57 25.26 -10.67 7.96
N GLU A 58 26.55 -10.32 7.93
CA GLU A 58 27.60 -11.13 7.31
C GLU A 58 27.67 -12.53 7.93
N VAL A 59 27.71 -12.62 9.26
CA VAL A 59 27.73 -13.92 9.97
C VAL A 59 26.53 -14.77 9.61
N LEU A 60 25.34 -14.17 9.46
CA LEU A 60 24.10 -14.86 9.14
C LEU A 60 23.90 -15.09 7.63
N GLU A 61 24.84 -14.64 6.80
CA GLU A 61 24.72 -14.62 5.33
C GLU A 61 23.38 -13.97 4.89
N LEU A 62 22.95 -12.99 5.66
CA LEU A 62 21.83 -12.14 5.30
C LEU A 62 22.41 -10.98 4.51
N LYS A 63 21.97 -10.88 3.25
CA LYS A 63 22.00 -9.55 2.64
C LYS A 63 20.95 -8.75 3.40
N PRO A 64 21.23 -7.50 3.84
CA PRO A 64 20.13 -6.61 4.08
C PRO A 64 19.34 -6.64 2.77
N GLU A 65 18.14 -7.22 2.80
CA GLU A 65 17.20 -6.91 1.75
C GLU A 65 17.17 -5.39 1.80
N SER A 66 17.71 -4.74 0.76
CA SER A 66 17.18 -3.44 0.47
C SER A 66 15.70 -3.75 0.39
N ASP A 67 14.89 -3.15 1.26
CA ASP A 67 13.55 -2.81 0.84
C ASP A 67 13.79 -2.19 -0.53
N ARG A 68 13.65 -2.96 -1.61
CA ARG A 68 13.11 -2.37 -2.82
C ARG A 68 11.85 -1.78 -2.23
N PRO A 69 11.72 -0.45 -2.16
CA PRO A 69 10.55 0.14 -1.56
C PRO A 69 9.40 -0.64 -2.16
N ARG A 70 8.63 -1.36 -1.32
CA ARG A 70 7.42 -2.01 -1.82
C ARG A 70 6.76 -0.91 -2.62
N PRO A 71 6.42 -1.12 -3.90
CA PRO A 71 5.90 -0.05 -4.72
C PRO A 71 4.78 0.58 -3.90
N VAL A 72 5.04 1.79 -3.43
CA VAL A 72 4.05 2.48 -2.62
C VAL A 72 3.07 2.95 -3.64
N PHE A 73 1.81 2.73 -3.34
CA PHE A 73 0.77 3.19 -4.23
C PHE A 73 0.22 4.48 -3.67
N GLY A 74 -0.02 5.42 -4.56
CA GLY A 74 -0.69 6.66 -4.25
C GLY A 74 -1.98 6.78 -5.04
N PHE A 75 -2.91 7.57 -4.54
CA PHE A 75 -4.12 7.94 -5.26
C PHE A 75 -4.24 9.45 -5.38
N CYS A 76 -4.91 9.92 -6.43
CA CYS A 76 -5.19 11.35 -6.57
C CYS A 76 -6.36 11.73 -5.65
N PRO A 77 -6.19 12.66 -4.69
CA PRO A 77 -7.26 13.06 -3.77
C PRO A 77 -8.28 14.00 -4.42
N SER A 78 -8.00 14.52 -5.62
CA SER A 78 -8.90 15.45 -6.30
C SER A 78 -10.18 14.75 -6.77
N ALA A 79 -11.31 15.17 -6.22
CA ALA A 79 -12.65 14.78 -6.66
C ALA A 79 -12.95 15.17 -8.12
N GLN A 80 -12.20 16.13 -8.68
CA GLN A 80 -12.35 16.59 -10.07
C GLN A 80 -11.33 15.93 -11.01
N CYS A 81 -10.59 14.92 -10.54
CA CYS A 81 -9.59 14.26 -11.36
C CYS A 81 -10.27 13.61 -12.60
N PRO A 82 -9.83 13.91 -13.84
CA PRO A 82 -10.40 13.31 -15.05
C PRO A 82 -10.15 11.81 -15.16
N TYR A 83 -9.23 11.28 -14.35
CA TYR A 83 -8.91 9.86 -14.24
C TYR A 83 -9.68 9.14 -13.12
N LEU A 84 -10.58 9.85 -12.43
CA LEU A 84 -11.49 9.26 -11.46
C LEU A 84 -12.45 8.28 -12.18
N ARG A 85 -12.62 7.08 -11.63
CA ARG A 85 -13.54 6.07 -12.16
C ARG A 85 -14.66 5.81 -11.17
N MET A 86 -15.87 5.60 -11.64
CA MET A 86 -16.97 5.16 -10.77
C MET A 86 -17.02 3.63 -10.73
N ARG A 87 -17.10 3.02 -9.54
CA ARG A 87 -17.31 1.58 -9.37
C ARG A 87 -18.46 1.29 -8.43
N PHE A 88 -19.18 0.21 -8.70
CA PHE A 88 -20.22 -0.28 -7.82
C PHE A 88 -19.61 -1.16 -6.72
N HIS A 89 -19.88 -0.84 -5.46
CA HIS A 89 -19.39 -1.58 -4.31
C HIS A 89 -20.42 -1.51 -3.17
N GLY A 90 -20.81 -2.68 -2.63
CA GLY A 90 -21.75 -2.75 -1.50
C GLY A 90 -23.10 -2.05 -1.76
N GLY A 91 -23.64 -2.14 -2.98
CA GLY A 91 -24.92 -1.49 -3.32
C GLY A 91 -24.82 0.01 -3.62
N ARG A 92 -23.62 0.60 -3.61
CA ARG A 92 -23.38 2.03 -3.78
C ARG A 92 -22.44 2.28 -4.94
N LEU A 93 -22.64 3.39 -5.65
CA LEU A 93 -21.72 3.89 -6.66
C LEU A 93 -20.66 4.76 -5.96
N LEU A 94 -19.39 4.35 -6.01
CA LEU A 94 -18.29 5.02 -5.33
C LEU A 94 -17.27 5.58 -6.35
N PRO A 95 -16.75 6.80 -6.11
CA PRO A 95 -15.61 7.32 -6.84
C PRO A 95 -14.35 6.54 -6.42
N VAL A 96 -13.61 6.03 -7.41
CA VAL A 96 -12.40 5.24 -7.24
C VAL A 96 -11.27 5.93 -7.98
N PRO A 97 -10.27 6.45 -7.26
CA PRO A 97 -9.12 7.08 -7.90
C PRO A 97 -8.28 6.05 -8.63
N LEU A 98 -7.58 6.49 -9.68
CA LEU A 98 -6.51 5.70 -10.25
C LEU A 98 -5.38 5.58 -9.22
N VAL A 99 -5.03 4.34 -8.89
CA VAL A 99 -3.93 4.02 -7.98
C VAL A 99 -2.66 3.89 -8.82
N LEU A 100 -1.68 4.74 -8.53
CA LEU A 100 -0.44 4.86 -9.31
C LEU A 100 0.77 4.51 -8.42
N PRO A 101 1.87 4.00 -9.01
CA PRO A 101 3.13 3.89 -8.29
C PRO A 101 3.56 5.27 -7.78
N ALA A 102 3.95 5.30 -6.51
CA ALA A 102 4.47 6.44 -5.79
C ALA A 102 5.76 6.02 -5.09
N ASP A 103 6.68 6.96 -4.96
CA ASP A 103 7.86 6.82 -4.13
C ASP A 103 7.57 7.56 -2.80
N LEU A 104 8.03 7.01 -1.68
CA LEU A 104 7.89 7.68 -0.39
C LEU A 104 8.86 8.86 -0.26
N ASP A 105 9.98 8.79 -0.97
CA ASP A 105 11.06 9.77 -0.91
C ASP A 105 10.90 10.89 -1.96
N SER A 106 10.00 10.72 -2.93
CA SER A 106 9.69 11.74 -3.94
C SER A 106 8.19 11.94 -4.11
N ALA A 107 7.76 13.20 -4.16
CA ALA A 107 6.35 13.53 -4.32
C ALA A 107 5.88 13.07 -5.71
N ALA A 108 5.09 12.00 -5.74
CA ALA A 108 4.50 11.49 -6.97
C ALA A 108 3.29 12.34 -7.37
N GLU A 109 3.18 12.65 -8.65
CA GLU A 109 2.10 13.47 -9.21
C GLU A 109 1.14 12.61 -10.03
N CYS A 110 -0.16 12.89 -9.90
CA CYS A 110 -1.15 12.43 -10.85
C CYS A 110 -0.98 13.16 -12.19
N ALA A 111 -1.44 12.56 -13.28
CA ALA A 111 -1.47 13.21 -14.59
C ALA A 111 -2.34 14.49 -14.64
N CYS A 112 -3.18 14.76 -13.63
CA CYS A 112 -3.88 16.03 -13.48
C CYS A 112 -3.06 17.12 -12.75
N GLY A 113 -1.81 16.84 -12.36
CA GLY A 113 -0.91 17.76 -11.64
C GLY A 113 -1.10 17.79 -10.12
N THR A 114 -2.01 17.00 -9.56
CA THR A 114 -2.21 16.90 -8.10
C THR A 114 -1.23 15.89 -7.50
N LEU A 115 -0.67 16.22 -6.33
CA LEU A 115 0.16 15.28 -5.56
C LEU A 115 -0.66 14.07 -5.10
N LEU A 116 -0.06 12.88 -5.19
CA LEU A 116 -0.69 11.65 -4.76
C LEU A 116 -0.64 11.49 -3.24
N GLU A 117 -1.74 11.02 -2.66
CA GLU A 117 -1.78 10.58 -1.28
C GLU A 117 -1.49 9.08 -1.20
N VAL A 118 -0.55 8.71 -0.33
CA VAL A 118 -0.09 7.32 -0.15
C VAL A 118 -0.67 6.64 1.09
N TYR A 119 -1.50 7.37 1.85
CA TYR A 119 -2.07 6.94 3.12
C TYR A 119 -3.57 7.21 3.17
N CYS A 120 -4.28 6.45 4.01
CA CYS A 120 -5.72 6.64 4.21
C CYS A 120 -6.05 8.02 4.81
N PRO A 121 -6.94 8.80 4.17
CA PRO A 121 -7.32 10.12 4.66
C PRO A 121 -8.34 10.06 5.81
N SER A 122 -9.04 8.93 5.99
CA SER A 122 -10.06 8.76 7.04
C SER A 122 -9.49 8.56 8.46
N GLY A 123 -8.18 8.76 8.66
CA GLY A 123 -7.58 8.85 10.00
C GLY A 123 -7.12 7.54 10.63
N CYS A 124 -7.04 6.42 9.90
CA CYS A 124 -6.64 5.12 10.45
C CYS A 124 -5.10 4.96 10.61
N GLN A 125 -4.47 5.94 11.28
CA GLN A 125 -3.02 6.01 11.51
C GLN A 125 -2.18 5.98 10.21
N GLY A 126 -2.74 6.44 9.09
CA GLY A 126 -2.06 6.43 7.80
C GLY A 126 -1.80 5.01 7.28
N PHE A 127 -2.83 4.14 7.28
CA PHE A 127 -2.69 2.85 6.62
C PHE A 127 -2.34 3.05 5.13
N PRO A 128 -1.33 2.36 4.58
CA PRO A 128 -0.87 2.58 3.22
C PRO A 128 -1.92 2.14 2.21
N VAL A 129 -1.99 2.85 1.09
CA VAL A 129 -2.92 2.54 0.00
C VAL A 129 -2.52 1.21 -0.64
N GLY A 130 -3.49 0.30 -0.72
CA GLY A 130 -3.30 -1.03 -1.33
C GLY A 130 -3.73 -1.05 -2.79
N LEU A 131 -3.03 -1.84 -3.61
CA LEU A 131 -3.41 -2.12 -4.98
C LEU A 131 -4.86 -2.66 -5.02
N ASN A 132 -5.70 -2.13 -5.92
CA ASN A 132 -7.08 -2.57 -6.16
C ASN A 132 -8.08 -2.40 -4.99
N SER A 133 -7.77 -1.58 -3.99
CA SER A 133 -8.72 -1.30 -2.91
C SER A 133 -9.58 -0.07 -3.21
N ILE A 134 -10.90 -0.18 -3.01
CA ILE A 134 -11.86 0.95 -3.14
C ILE A 134 -12.03 1.68 -1.80
N ILE A 135 -11.84 0.95 -0.71
CA ILE A 135 -11.93 1.41 0.68
C ILE A 135 -10.70 0.94 1.45
N CYS A 136 -10.38 1.63 2.53
CA CYS A 136 -9.35 1.21 3.47
C CYS A 136 -9.80 -0.08 4.20
N PRO A 137 -9.01 -1.17 4.15
CA PRO A 137 -9.39 -2.44 4.80
C PRO A 137 -9.34 -2.37 6.33
N ARG A 138 -8.86 -1.27 6.92
CA ARG A 138 -8.71 -1.09 8.36
C ARG A 138 -9.88 -0.37 9.00
N CYS A 139 -10.45 0.63 8.32
CA CYS A 139 -11.52 1.47 8.85
C CYS A 139 -12.75 1.56 7.95
N ASP A 140 -12.73 0.85 6.82
CA ASP A 140 -13.74 0.92 5.75
C ASP A 140 -13.97 2.34 5.19
N GLY A 141 -13.03 3.25 5.46
CA GLY A 141 -13.02 4.61 4.95
C GLY A 141 -12.77 4.64 3.45
N GLU A 142 -13.52 5.46 2.72
CA GLU A 142 -13.36 5.67 1.29
C GLU A 142 -12.06 6.45 1.01
N TRP A 143 -11.30 6.05 -0.02
CA TRP A 143 -10.05 6.73 -0.36
C TRP A 143 -10.29 8.17 -0.82
N LEU A 144 -11.35 8.41 -1.59
CA LEU A 144 -11.92 9.74 -1.74
C LEU A 144 -13.11 9.86 -0.80
N GLY A 145 -13.05 10.80 0.13
CA GLY A 145 -14.19 11.10 0.97
C GLY A 145 -15.38 11.52 0.10
N LEU A 146 -16.48 10.76 0.12
CA LEU A 146 -17.71 11.09 -0.61
C LEU A 146 -18.29 12.47 -0.29
N ARG A 147 -17.85 13.11 0.80
CA ARG A 147 -18.38 14.40 1.27
C ARG A 147 -18.18 15.50 0.24
N GLU A 148 -17.00 15.60 -0.35
CA GLU A 148 -16.68 16.63 -1.35
C GLU A 148 -17.27 16.32 -2.73
N VAL A 149 -17.53 15.04 -3.02
CA VAL A 149 -18.08 14.58 -4.30
C VAL A 149 -19.59 14.77 -4.36
N ARG A 150 -20.31 14.54 -3.25
CA ARG A 150 -21.77 14.73 -3.14
C ARG A 150 -22.22 16.17 -3.22
N GLU A 151 -21.34 17.11 -2.86
CA GLU A 151 -21.63 18.55 -2.86
C GLU A 151 -21.36 19.19 -4.23
N GLN A 152 -20.90 18.43 -5.23
CA GLN A 152 -20.69 18.93 -6.59
C GLN A 152 -21.97 18.90 -7.43
N PRO A 153 -22.30 19.99 -8.15
CA PRO A 153 -23.53 20.10 -8.94
C PRO A 153 -23.63 19.05 -10.06
N ASP A 154 -22.49 18.59 -10.59
CA ASP A 154 -22.45 17.62 -11.68
C ASP A 154 -22.74 16.18 -11.23
N PHE A 155 -22.65 15.91 -9.93
CA PHE A 155 -22.97 14.60 -9.36
C PHE A 155 -24.49 14.31 -9.42
N ALA A 156 -25.31 15.37 -9.41
CA ALA A 156 -26.77 15.27 -9.56
C ALA A 156 -27.19 14.79 -10.96
N PHE A 157 -26.37 14.99 -12.00
CA PHE A 157 -26.67 14.53 -13.37
C PHE A 157 -26.40 13.04 -13.59
N MET A 158 -25.54 12.44 -12.76
CA MET A 158 -25.20 11.02 -12.83
C MET A 158 -26.30 10.14 -12.22
N ILE A 159 -27.09 10.64 -11.27
CA ILE A 159 -28.16 9.89 -10.60
C ILE A 159 -29.32 9.53 -11.58
N PRO A 160 -29.85 10.45 -12.41
CA PRO A 160 -30.90 10.12 -13.39
C PRO A 160 -30.41 9.24 -14.56
N ALA A 161 -29.12 9.34 -14.93
CA ALA A 161 -28.53 8.41 -15.90
C ALA A 161 -28.43 6.98 -15.32
N TYR A 162 -28.10 6.89 -14.02
CA TYR A 162 -28.01 5.64 -13.28
C TYR A 162 -29.38 4.98 -13.00
N GLU A 163 -30.43 5.74 -12.68
CA GLU A 163 -31.79 5.16 -12.55
C GLU A 163 -32.30 4.62 -13.89
N ARG A 164 -32.02 5.32 -15.00
CA ARG A 164 -32.32 4.81 -16.35
C ARG A 164 -31.54 3.53 -16.71
N LEU A 165 -30.32 3.38 -16.21
CA LEU A 165 -29.51 2.15 -16.39
C LEU A 165 -29.98 0.99 -15.51
N LYS A 166 -30.62 1.26 -14.36
CA LYS A 166 -31.24 0.21 -13.52
C LYS A 166 -32.51 -0.39 -14.13
N GLU A 167 -33.24 0.41 -14.91
CA GLU A 167 -34.48 0.00 -15.57
C GLU A 167 -34.23 -0.72 -16.90
N GLN A 168 -33.03 -0.63 -17.45
CA GLN A 168 -32.65 -1.41 -18.60
C GLN A 168 -32.30 -2.84 -18.15
N PRO A 169 -32.97 -3.87 -18.70
CA PRO A 169 -32.59 -5.25 -18.43
C PRO A 169 -31.15 -5.45 -18.93
N PHE A 170 -30.28 -5.86 -18.00
CA PHE A 170 -28.91 -6.24 -18.32
C PHE A 170 -28.96 -7.56 -19.10
N ASP A 171 -28.71 -7.51 -20.41
CA ASP A 171 -28.52 -8.69 -21.25
C ASP A 171 -27.02 -9.01 -21.35
N PRO A 172 -26.55 -10.10 -20.71
CA PRO A 172 -25.15 -10.49 -20.73
C PRO A 172 -24.65 -10.85 -22.13
N GLU A 173 -25.52 -11.36 -23.03
CA GLU A 173 -25.13 -11.76 -24.39
C GLU A 173 -24.84 -10.53 -25.26
N GLU A 174 -25.66 -9.49 -25.16
CA GLU A 174 -25.46 -8.22 -25.89
C GLU A 174 -24.12 -7.54 -25.50
N LEU A 175 -23.70 -7.66 -24.24
CA LEU A 175 -22.43 -7.10 -23.78
C LEU A 175 -21.24 -7.88 -24.35
N LEU A 176 -21.37 -9.22 -24.42
CA LEU A 176 -20.34 -10.11 -24.95
C LEU A 176 -20.10 -9.83 -26.44
N GLU A 177 -21.17 -9.69 -27.22
CA GLU A 177 -21.09 -9.34 -28.64
C GLU A 177 -20.40 -7.99 -28.87
N LYS A 178 -20.68 -6.99 -28.01
CA LYS A 178 -20.02 -5.67 -28.09
C LYS A 178 -18.52 -5.76 -27.77
N PHE A 179 -18.12 -6.59 -26.82
CA PHE A 179 -16.72 -6.82 -26.51
C PHE A 179 -15.99 -7.55 -27.65
N GLU A 180 -16.60 -8.59 -28.22
CA GLU A 180 -16.04 -9.33 -29.35
C GLU A 180 -15.91 -8.46 -30.61
N ALA A 181 -16.85 -7.54 -30.84
CA ALA A 181 -16.79 -6.59 -31.94
C ALA A 181 -15.69 -5.52 -31.76
N MET A 182 -15.35 -5.16 -30.51
CA MET A 182 -14.28 -4.19 -30.22
C MET A 182 -12.87 -4.79 -30.40
N ASP A 183 -12.70 -6.10 -30.18
CA ASP A 183 -11.43 -6.80 -30.39
C ASP A 183 -11.08 -7.06 -31.87
N GLN A 184 -12.00 -6.74 -32.80
CA GLN A 184 -11.81 -6.90 -34.24
C GLN A 184 -11.43 -5.59 -34.98
N LEU A 185 -11.21 -4.48 -34.25
CA LEU A 185 -10.79 -3.18 -34.77
C LEU A 185 -9.31 -2.88 -34.42
#